data_AF-A0A2N9MUM0-F1
#
_entry.id   AF-A0A2N9MUM0-F1
#
_cell.length_a   1.000
_cell.length_b   1.000
_cell.length_c   1.000
_cell.angle_alpha   90.00
_cell.angle_beta   90.00
_cell.angle_gamma   90.00
#
_symmetry.space_group_name_H-M   'P 1'
#
loop_
_entity.id
_entity.type
_entity.pdbx_description
1 polymer ?
#
loop_
_entity_poly.entity_id
_entity_poly.type
_entity_poly.pdbx_seq_one_letter_code
_entity_poly.pdbx_strand_id
1 'polypeptide(L)'
;MILTFRNLFCFPYAGGSAVVYHQWANWMSGRIEVTPAQLPGRSNRIREAASIASTRSRARSPAPIHHLADSGFIAGLRPLHGTPETILREPDLLELMFPTFRADFAAIETCLYRQEPPLECPITAFGGLAGRIPHQDLDAWWMRTHGPFTLQIFPGGHFFLHGAGSSVPRADL
;
A
#
# COMPACT_ATOMS: atom_id res chain seq x y z
N MET A 1 -33.14 15.61 1.47
CA MET A 1 -31.77 15.63 2.03
C MET A 1 -31.05 14.41 1.47
N ILE A 2 -30.19 14.57 0.46
CA ILE A 2 -29.49 13.43 -0.16
C ILE A 2 -28.30 13.10 0.75
N LEU A 3 -28.29 11.89 1.32
CA LEU A 3 -27.12 11.38 2.03
C LEU A 3 -26.07 11.01 0.98
N THR A 4 -25.02 11.82 0.84
CA THR A 4 -23.89 11.49 -0.05
C THR A 4 -22.99 10.48 0.66
N PHE A 5 -22.99 9.23 0.19
CA PHE A 5 -22.02 8.21 0.61
C PHE A 5 -20.72 8.40 -0.17
N ARG A 6 -19.58 8.30 0.52
CA ARG A 6 -18.25 8.34 -0.12
C ARG A 6 -17.65 6.94 -0.13
N ASN A 7 -17.16 6.50 -1.28
CA ASN A 7 -16.42 5.26 -1.41
C ASN A 7 -14.93 5.51 -1.12
N LEU A 8 -14.36 4.77 -0.18
CA LEU A 8 -12.93 4.76 0.12
C LEU A 8 -12.33 3.45 -0.40
N PHE A 9 -11.65 3.51 -1.54
CA PHE A 9 -10.92 2.35 -2.08
C PHE A 9 -9.56 2.22 -1.41
N CYS A 10 -9.27 1.04 -0.83
CA CYS A 10 -8.03 0.79 -0.10
C CYS A 10 -7.14 -0.23 -0.82
N PHE A 11 -5.96 0.19 -1.25
CA PHE A 11 -4.97 -0.69 -1.90
C PHE A 11 -3.86 -1.05 -0.92
N PRO A 12 -3.65 -2.34 -0.62
CA PRO A 12 -2.63 -2.75 0.34
C PRO A 12 -1.22 -2.49 -0.21
N TYR A 13 -0.27 -2.32 0.72
CA TYR A 13 1.16 -2.33 0.41
C TYR A 13 1.62 -3.70 -0.13
N ALA A 14 2.86 -3.78 -0.64
CA ALA A 14 3.42 -5.00 -1.23
C ALA A 14 3.33 -6.22 -0.30
N GLY A 15 2.74 -7.31 -0.78
CA GLY A 15 2.45 -8.53 -0.01
C GLY A 15 1.30 -8.43 1.00
N GLY A 16 0.71 -7.25 1.20
CA GLY A 16 -0.50 -7.06 2.00
C GLY A 16 -1.76 -7.53 1.28
N SER A 17 -2.88 -7.56 2.00
CA SER A 17 -4.20 -7.94 1.46
C SER A 17 -5.30 -7.01 1.98
N ALA A 18 -6.53 -7.21 1.51
CA ALA A 18 -7.71 -6.48 2.00
C ALA A 18 -7.87 -6.52 3.53
N VAL A 19 -7.36 -7.57 4.18
CA VAL A 19 -7.42 -7.79 5.63
C VAL A 19 -6.77 -6.66 6.44
N VAL A 20 -5.79 -5.95 5.86
CA VAL A 20 -5.13 -4.78 6.50
C VAL A 20 -6.16 -3.71 6.88
N TYR A 21 -7.28 -3.63 6.15
CA TYR A 21 -8.31 -2.62 6.33
C TYR A 21 -9.57 -3.13 7.06
N HIS A 22 -9.59 -4.38 7.55
CA HIS A 22 -10.83 -4.98 8.07
C HIS A 22 -11.44 -4.20 9.25
N GLN A 23 -10.61 -3.53 10.06
CA GLN A 23 -11.09 -2.73 11.19
C GLN A 23 -11.55 -1.33 10.79
N TRP A 24 -11.18 -0.85 9.59
CA TRP A 24 -11.49 0.51 9.16
C TRP A 24 -12.98 0.71 8.95
N ALA A 25 -13.70 -0.32 8.50
CA ALA A 25 -15.15 -0.27 8.40
C ALA A 25 -15.83 0.02 9.76
N ASN A 26 -15.21 -0.40 10.87
CA ASN A 26 -15.71 -0.12 12.22
C ASN A 26 -15.32 1.26 12.76
N TRP A 27 -14.32 1.90 12.15
CA TRP A 27 -13.76 3.18 12.61
C TRP A 27 -14.27 4.38 11.81
N MET A 28 -14.67 4.17 10.55
CA MET A 28 -15.18 5.23 9.70
C MET A 28 -16.63 5.58 10.05
N SER A 29 -16.99 6.86 9.88
CA SER A 29 -18.38 7.29 10.06
C SER A 29 -19.29 6.52 9.09
N GLY A 30 -20.55 6.27 9.46
CA GLY A 30 -21.53 5.57 8.61
C GLY A 30 -21.89 6.26 7.28
N ARG A 31 -21.10 7.26 6.86
CA ARG A 31 -21.17 7.97 5.58
C ARG A 31 -20.06 7.56 4.60
N ILE A 32 -19.11 6.72 5.04
CA ILE A 32 -18.00 6.24 4.22
C ILE A 32 -18.11 4.72 4.08
N GLU A 33 -18.19 4.26 2.84
CA GLU A 33 -18.09 2.83 2.51
C GLU A 33 -16.62 2.50 2.26
N VAL A 34 -16.04 1.63 3.09
CA VAL A 34 -14.65 1.18 2.95
C VAL A 34 -14.62 -0.04 2.02
N THR A 35 -13.89 0.08 0.92
CA THR A 35 -13.79 -0.93 -0.15
C THR A 35 -12.34 -1.37 -0.32
N PRO A 36 -11.86 -2.35 0.47
CA PRO A 36 -10.51 -2.87 0.33
C PRO A 36 -10.35 -3.72 -0.94
N ALA A 37 -9.31 -3.45 -1.73
CA ALA A 37 -8.99 -4.21 -2.93
C ALA A 37 -8.28 -5.53 -2.58
N GLN A 38 -8.93 -6.66 -2.84
CA GLN A 38 -8.34 -8.00 -2.72
C GLN A 38 -7.75 -8.44 -4.06
N LEU A 39 -6.46 -8.14 -4.28
CA LEU A 39 -5.74 -8.49 -5.51
C LEU A 39 -5.46 -10.02 -5.60
N PRO A 40 -5.28 -10.57 -6.81
CA PRO A 40 -4.86 -11.96 -7.02
C PRO A 40 -3.55 -12.31 -6.28
N GLY A 41 -3.36 -13.59 -5.96
CA GLY A 41 -2.16 -14.08 -5.27
C GLY A 41 -2.11 -13.72 -3.78
N ARG A 42 -3.25 -13.43 -3.13
CA ARG A 42 -3.27 -13.00 -1.72
C ARG A 42 -4.45 -13.58 -0.95
N SER A 43 -4.25 -13.90 0.32
CA SER A 43 -5.31 -14.33 1.23
C SER A 43 -6.14 -15.47 0.61
N ASN A 44 -7.46 -15.37 0.62
CA ASN A 44 -8.36 -16.34 -0.03
C ASN A 44 -8.17 -16.49 -1.55
N ARG A 45 -7.45 -15.57 -2.21
CA ARG A 45 -7.06 -15.62 -3.63
C ARG A 45 -5.59 -16.02 -3.83
N ILE A 46 -4.91 -16.60 -2.82
CA ILE A 46 -3.48 -16.94 -2.87
C ILE A 46 -3.10 -17.87 -4.03
N ARG A 47 -4.05 -18.69 -4.50
CA ARG A 47 -3.84 -19.62 -5.62
C ARG A 47 -4.01 -18.99 -7.00
N GLU A 48 -4.52 -17.76 -7.08
CA GLU A 48 -4.64 -17.05 -8.34
C GLU A 48 -3.31 -16.43 -8.76
N ALA A 49 -3.02 -16.41 -10.06
CA ALA A 49 -1.79 -15.84 -10.57
C ALA A 49 -1.71 -14.33 -10.29
N ALA A 50 -0.66 -13.90 -9.60
CA ALA A 50 -0.35 -12.49 -9.44
C ALA A 50 0.05 -11.92 -10.82
N SER A 51 -0.75 -10.99 -11.35
CA SER A 51 -0.56 -10.45 -12.70
C SER A 51 0.21 -9.14 -12.64
N ILE A 52 1.24 -9.03 -13.48
CA ILE A 52 1.98 -7.79 -13.71
C ILE A 52 1.29 -7.11 -14.89
N ALA A 53 0.59 -5.99 -14.67
CA ALA A 53 0.13 -5.19 -15.79
C ALA A 53 1.37 -4.67 -16.53
N SER A 54 1.66 -5.25 -17.70
CA SER A 54 2.78 -4.89 -18.58
C SER A 54 2.64 -3.42 -19.01
N THR A 55 3.19 -2.51 -18.23
CA THR A 55 3.28 -1.10 -18.59
C THR A 55 4.70 -0.83 -19.09
N ARG A 56 4.84 -0.43 -20.35
CA ARG A 56 6.14 -0.20 -21.00
C ARG A 56 6.85 1.07 -20.45
N SER A 57 7.54 0.88 -19.32
CA SER A 57 8.83 1.40 -18.78
C SER A 57 9.31 2.86 -18.88
N ARG A 58 9.62 3.42 -17.69
CA ARG A 58 10.75 4.30 -17.25
C ARG A 58 10.49 5.13 -15.95
N ALA A 59 9.95 4.58 -14.85
CA ALA A 59 10.33 5.09 -13.52
C ALA A 59 11.43 4.17 -12.99
N ARG A 60 12.47 4.75 -12.41
CA ARG A 60 13.58 3.99 -11.84
C ARG A 60 13.48 4.08 -10.33
N SER A 61 13.06 2.98 -9.69
CA SER A 61 13.60 2.71 -8.35
C SER A 61 15.14 2.72 -8.48
N PRO A 62 15.88 3.43 -7.62
CA PRO A 62 17.33 3.55 -7.75
C PRO A 62 18.05 2.19 -7.61
N ALA A 63 17.42 1.21 -6.95
CA ALA A 63 17.88 -0.16 -6.84
C ALA A 63 16.67 -1.12 -6.85
N PRO A 64 16.14 -1.49 -8.04
CA PRO A 64 15.00 -2.38 -8.11
C PRO A 64 15.39 -3.79 -7.65
N ILE A 65 14.54 -4.44 -6.86
CA ILE A 65 14.83 -5.78 -6.32
C ILE A 65 14.01 -6.89 -6.97
N HIS A 66 12.91 -6.57 -7.68
CA HIS A 66 11.96 -7.59 -8.20
C HIS A 66 12.58 -8.65 -9.13
N HIS A 67 13.69 -8.31 -9.80
CA HIS A 67 14.38 -9.14 -10.78
C HIS A 67 15.56 -9.93 -10.18
N LEU A 68 15.94 -9.65 -8.93
CA LEU A 68 17.07 -10.32 -8.27
C LEU A 68 16.74 -11.79 -8.00
N ALA A 69 17.76 -12.65 -7.96
CA ALA A 69 17.62 -14.00 -7.45
C ALA A 69 17.09 -13.99 -6.00
N ASP A 70 16.50 -15.10 -5.54
CA ASP A 70 15.79 -15.18 -4.26
C ASP A 70 16.59 -14.65 -3.06
N SER A 71 17.87 -15.01 -2.94
CA SER A 71 18.74 -14.51 -1.87
C SER A 71 18.92 -12.99 -1.91
N GLY A 72 19.07 -12.42 -3.11
CA GLY A 72 19.15 -10.98 -3.33
C GLY A 72 17.83 -10.28 -3.06
N PHE A 73 16.70 -10.90 -3.45
CA PHE A 73 15.37 -10.38 -3.16
C PHE A 73 15.08 -10.37 -1.66
N ILE A 74 15.38 -11.45 -0.93
CA ILE A 74 15.29 -11.51 0.54
C ILE A 74 16.15 -10.42 1.19
N ALA A 75 17.39 -10.26 0.72
CA ALA A 75 18.27 -9.20 1.23
C ALA A 75 17.69 -7.80 1.00
N GLY A 76 17.00 -7.58 -0.12
CA GLY A 76 16.28 -6.34 -0.43
C GLY A 76 14.99 -6.12 0.40
N LEU A 77 14.30 -7.20 0.80
CA LEU A 77 13.09 -7.12 1.63
C LEU A 77 13.41 -6.76 3.09
N ARG A 78 14.53 -7.28 3.65
CA ARG A 78 14.89 -7.10 5.06
C ARG A 78 14.85 -5.65 5.56
N PRO A 79 15.46 -4.67 4.87
CA PRO A 79 15.45 -3.27 5.31
C PRO A 79 14.04 -2.67 5.33
N LEU A 80 13.09 -3.23 4.59
CA LEU A 80 11.74 -2.68 4.54
C LEU A 80 10.98 -2.95 5.85
N HIS A 81 11.38 -3.97 6.62
CA HIS A 81 10.74 -4.38 7.87
C HIS A 81 9.25 -4.76 7.74
N GLY A 82 8.83 -5.18 6.53
CA GLY A 82 7.46 -5.62 6.24
C GLY A 82 7.22 -7.11 6.40
N THR A 83 8.29 -7.90 6.40
CA THR A 83 8.23 -9.35 6.50
C THR A 83 9.06 -9.76 7.73
N PRO A 84 8.43 -10.33 8.78
CA PRO A 84 9.15 -10.81 9.96
C PRO A 84 10.27 -11.81 9.62
N GLU A 85 11.38 -11.78 10.36
CA GLU A 85 12.50 -12.72 10.17
C GLU A 85 12.08 -14.18 10.34
N THR A 86 11.03 -14.46 11.11
CA THR A 86 10.45 -15.81 11.21
C THR A 86 9.92 -16.29 9.88
N ILE A 87 9.23 -15.43 9.11
CA ILE A 87 8.76 -15.78 7.77
C ILE A 87 9.94 -15.87 6.78
N LEU A 88 10.91 -14.95 6.88
CA LEU A 88 12.10 -14.96 6.01
C LEU A 88 13.00 -16.19 6.19
N ARG A 89 12.80 -16.98 7.25
CA ARG A 89 13.54 -18.22 7.53
C ARG A 89 12.79 -19.49 7.18
N GLU A 90 11.51 -19.39 6.80
CA GLU A 90 10.65 -20.52 6.45
C GLU A 90 10.52 -20.65 4.92
N PRO A 91 11.27 -21.57 4.27
CA PRO A 91 11.33 -21.64 2.82
C PRO A 91 9.97 -21.89 2.16
N ASP A 92 9.16 -22.78 2.74
CA ASP A 92 7.85 -23.15 2.20
C ASP A 92 6.88 -21.96 2.24
N LEU A 93 6.96 -21.12 3.27
CA LEU A 93 6.15 -19.90 3.36
C LEU A 93 6.61 -18.84 2.36
N LEU A 94 7.93 -18.70 2.17
CA LEU A 94 8.47 -17.78 1.17
C LEU A 94 8.12 -18.22 -0.25
N GLU A 95 8.20 -19.51 -0.56
CA GLU A 95 7.84 -20.05 -1.88
C GLU A 95 6.39 -19.69 -2.24
N LEU A 96 5.48 -19.75 -1.27
CA LEU A 96 4.09 -19.35 -1.46
C LEU A 96 3.92 -17.84 -1.68
N MET A 97 4.72 -17.00 -1.03
CA MET A 97 4.55 -15.54 -1.04
C MET A 97 5.37 -14.83 -2.13
N PHE A 98 6.46 -15.43 -2.60
CA PHE A 98 7.38 -14.85 -3.58
C PHE A 98 6.72 -14.41 -4.88
N PRO A 99 5.79 -15.17 -5.49
CA PRO A 99 5.11 -14.72 -6.70
C PRO A 99 4.41 -13.37 -6.48
N THR A 100 3.75 -13.21 -5.34
CA THR A 100 3.02 -12.00 -4.98
C THR A 100 3.96 -10.84 -4.68
N PHE A 101 4.99 -11.06 -3.85
CA PHE A 101 5.98 -10.03 -3.57
C PHE A 101 6.64 -9.57 -4.87
N ARG A 102 7.11 -10.49 -5.71
CA ARG A 102 7.78 -10.12 -6.97
C ARG A 102 6.85 -9.38 -7.91
N ALA A 103 5.59 -9.78 -8.02
CA ALA A 103 4.61 -9.05 -8.84
C ALA A 103 4.40 -7.61 -8.34
N ASP A 104 4.32 -7.42 -7.03
CA ASP A 104 4.12 -6.09 -6.43
C ASP A 104 5.33 -5.19 -6.61
N PHE A 105 6.53 -5.70 -6.30
CA PHE A 105 7.75 -4.96 -6.52
C PHE A 105 7.95 -4.68 -8.00
N ALA A 106 7.63 -5.61 -8.91
CA ALA A 106 7.66 -5.35 -10.33
C ALA A 106 6.69 -4.23 -10.71
N ALA A 107 5.44 -4.27 -10.23
CA ALA A 107 4.45 -3.23 -10.52
C ALA A 107 4.91 -1.85 -10.04
N ILE A 108 5.43 -1.75 -8.82
CA ILE A 108 5.90 -0.49 -8.22
C ILE A 108 7.17 0.01 -8.93
N GLU A 109 8.15 -0.87 -9.14
CA GLU A 109 9.48 -0.50 -9.65
C GLU A 109 9.48 -0.25 -11.17
N THR A 110 8.49 -0.76 -11.90
CA THR A 110 8.32 -0.51 -13.34
C THR A 110 7.21 0.48 -13.66
N CYS A 111 6.48 0.97 -12.63
CA CYS A 111 5.37 1.90 -12.80
C CYS A 111 5.82 3.18 -13.51
N LEU A 112 5.31 3.42 -14.71
CA LEU A 112 5.44 4.72 -15.33
C LEU A 112 4.31 5.63 -14.88
N TYR A 113 4.65 6.61 -14.04
CA TYR A 113 3.73 7.71 -13.84
C TYR A 113 3.62 8.52 -15.14
N ARG A 114 2.44 8.47 -15.77
CA ARG A 114 2.04 9.44 -16.78
C ARG A 114 1.39 10.60 -16.04
N GLN A 115 1.82 11.82 -16.35
CA GLN A 115 1.15 12.99 -15.80
C GLN A 115 -0.28 13.06 -16.33
N GLU A 116 -1.22 13.09 -15.41
CA GLU A 116 -2.65 13.19 -15.68
C GLU A 116 -3.22 14.41 -14.93
N PRO A 117 -4.38 14.94 -15.34
CA PRO A 117 -5.07 15.98 -14.60
C PRO A 117 -5.29 15.56 -13.13
N PRO A 118 -5.26 16.51 -12.18
CA PRO A 118 -5.62 16.22 -10.79
C PRO A 118 -7.02 15.60 -10.68
N LEU A 119 -7.21 14.75 -9.67
CA LEU A 119 -8.50 14.12 -9.38
C LEU A 119 -9.50 15.15 -8.87
N GLU A 120 -10.78 14.95 -9.18
CA GLU A 120 -11.88 15.81 -8.70
C GLU A 120 -12.39 15.40 -7.31
N CYS A 121 -11.83 14.34 -6.72
CA CYS A 121 -12.21 13.85 -5.39
C CYS A 121 -11.20 14.29 -4.31
N PRO A 122 -11.64 14.44 -3.05
CA PRO A 122 -10.73 14.73 -1.94
C PRO A 122 -9.66 13.64 -1.80
N ILE A 123 -8.45 14.03 -1.42
CA ILE A 123 -7.35 13.10 -1.10
C ILE A 123 -6.98 13.26 0.37
N THR A 124 -6.92 12.14 1.10
CA THR A 124 -6.28 12.10 2.42
C THR A 124 -5.09 11.17 2.39
N ALA A 125 -3.91 11.71 2.70
CA ALA A 125 -2.67 10.98 2.83
C ALA A 125 -2.40 10.65 4.31
N PHE A 126 -1.86 9.45 4.55
CA PHE A 126 -1.48 8.98 5.87
C PHE A 126 0.00 8.58 5.86
N GLY A 127 0.75 8.97 6.89
CA GLY A 127 2.17 8.66 7.02
C GLY A 127 2.56 8.24 8.43
N GLY A 128 3.66 7.52 8.58
CA GLY A 128 4.30 7.27 9.87
C GLY A 128 5.39 8.29 10.14
N LEU A 129 5.51 8.77 11.38
CA LEU A 129 6.51 9.75 11.81
C LEU A 129 7.95 9.27 11.60
N ALA A 130 8.20 7.98 11.79
CA ALA A 130 9.46 7.31 11.49
C ALA A 130 9.38 6.53 10.16
N GLY A 131 8.50 6.96 9.26
CA GLY A 131 8.29 6.36 7.96
C GLY A 131 9.49 6.52 7.04
N ARG A 132 9.60 5.61 6.06
CA ARG A 132 10.68 5.64 5.05
C ARG A 132 10.45 6.69 3.96
N ILE A 133 9.22 7.16 3.81
CA ILE A 133 8.84 8.17 2.82
C ILE A 133 8.96 9.56 3.47
N PRO A 134 9.75 10.48 2.91
CA PRO A 134 9.83 11.85 3.39
C PRO A 134 8.45 12.51 3.47
N HIS A 135 8.19 13.28 4.52
CA HIS A 135 6.88 13.93 4.70
C HIS A 135 6.56 14.90 3.55
N GLN A 136 7.55 15.54 2.95
CA GLN A 136 7.40 16.37 1.76
C GLN A 136 6.81 15.60 0.56
N ASP A 137 7.15 14.31 0.41
CA ASP A 137 6.67 13.49 -0.71
C ASP A 137 5.23 13.04 -0.46
N LEU A 138 4.84 12.89 0.82
CA LEU A 138 3.45 12.69 1.22
C LEU A 138 2.62 13.97 1.04
N ASP A 139 3.16 15.12 1.41
CA ASP A 139 2.51 16.42 1.27
C ASP A 139 2.26 16.77 -0.21
N ALA A 140 3.21 16.46 -1.09
CA ALA A 140 3.11 16.71 -2.53
C ALA A 140 1.87 16.07 -3.22
N TRP A 141 1.15 15.17 -2.54
CA TRP A 141 -0.14 14.66 -3.00
C TRP A 141 -1.23 15.72 -3.09
N TRP A 142 -1.08 16.88 -2.45
CA TRP A 142 -2.01 18.01 -2.63
C TRP A 142 -2.10 18.43 -4.11
N MET A 143 -1.01 18.29 -4.89
CA MET A 143 -0.99 18.60 -6.32
C MET A 143 -1.75 17.58 -7.19
N ARG A 144 -2.25 16.49 -6.61
CA ARG A 144 -2.95 15.40 -7.31
C ARG A 144 -4.48 15.50 -7.21
N THR A 145 -5.01 16.52 -6.57
CA THR A 145 -6.46 16.77 -6.49
C THR A 145 -6.80 18.24 -6.66
N HIS A 146 -7.96 18.53 -7.28
CA HIS A 146 -8.60 19.85 -7.21
C HIS A 146 -9.52 20.00 -6.00
N GLY A 147 -9.81 18.89 -5.30
CA GLY A 147 -10.58 18.88 -4.06
C GLY A 147 -9.72 19.11 -2.81
N PRO A 148 -10.32 19.02 -1.61
CA PRO A 148 -9.59 19.13 -0.35
C PRO A 148 -8.49 18.07 -0.21
N PHE A 149 -7.33 18.50 0.27
CA PHE A 149 -6.23 17.62 0.67
C PHE A 149 -6.05 17.64 2.19
N THR A 150 -5.76 16.48 2.77
CA THR A 150 -5.40 16.34 4.19
C THR A 150 -4.25 15.37 4.34
N LEU A 151 -3.25 15.72 5.14
CA LEU A 151 -2.16 14.83 5.53
C LEU A 151 -2.22 14.56 7.03
N GLN A 152 -2.23 13.30 7.44
CA GLN A 152 -2.14 12.92 8.86
C GLN A 152 -0.92 12.03 9.10
N ILE A 153 -0.13 12.39 10.11
CA ILE A 153 1.08 11.66 10.50
C ILE A 153 0.84 10.95 11.83
N PHE A 154 1.14 9.66 11.87
CA PHE A 154 0.95 8.79 13.03
C PHE A 154 2.28 8.38 13.67
N PRO A 155 2.30 8.07 14.97
CA PRO A 155 3.41 7.36 15.57
C PRO A 155 3.66 6.02 14.86
N GLY A 156 4.94 5.69 14.60
CA GLY A 156 5.33 4.44 13.96
C GLY A 156 6.13 4.62 12.67
N GLY A 157 6.55 3.50 12.09
CA GLY A 157 7.36 3.45 10.87
C GLY A 157 6.53 3.29 9.60
N HIS A 158 7.12 2.66 8.57
CA HIS A 158 6.43 2.40 7.30
C HIS A 158 5.14 1.56 7.46
N PHE A 159 5.11 0.69 8.47
CA PHE A 159 3.99 -0.19 8.81
C PHE A 159 3.11 0.35 9.95
N PHE A 160 2.96 1.68 10.05
CA PHE A 160 2.18 2.36 11.11
C PHE A 160 0.72 1.86 11.24
N LEU A 161 0.18 1.23 10.19
CA LEU A 161 -1.15 0.63 10.17
C LEU A 161 -1.31 -0.60 11.08
N HIS A 162 -0.22 -1.17 11.60
CA HIS A 162 -0.24 -2.40 12.43
C HIS A 162 0.06 -2.15 13.92
N GLY A 163 0.29 -0.91 14.34
CA GLY A 163 0.66 -0.59 15.72
C GLY A 163 -0.51 -0.76 16.70
N ALA A 164 -0.24 -1.17 17.95
CA ALA A 164 -1.25 -1.34 19.01
C ALA A 164 -2.04 -0.06 19.39
N GLY A 165 -1.69 1.10 18.81
CA GLY A 165 -2.41 2.38 18.92
C GLY A 165 -2.78 2.98 17.56
N SER A 166 -2.75 2.19 16.47
CA SER A 166 -3.16 2.61 15.13
C SER A 166 -4.69 2.69 15.02
N SER A 167 -5.33 3.40 15.96
CA SER A 167 -6.54 4.11 15.58
C SER A 167 -6.07 5.16 14.59
N VAL A 168 -6.12 4.86 13.29
CA VAL A 168 -6.42 5.92 12.33
C VAL A 168 -7.64 6.60 12.98
N PRO A 169 -7.53 7.86 13.43
CA PRO A 169 -8.60 8.51 14.16
C PRO A 169 -9.86 8.33 13.35
N ARG A 170 -11.01 8.34 14.03
CA ARG A 170 -12.31 8.61 13.43
C ARG A 170 -12.15 9.89 12.60
N ALA A 171 -11.70 9.73 11.37
CA ALA A 171 -11.42 10.81 10.47
C ALA A 171 -12.77 11.04 9.83
N ASP A 172 -13.39 12.16 10.19
CA ASP A 172 -14.59 12.62 9.53
C ASP A 172 -14.20 13.09 8.12
N LEU A 173 -13.96 12.13 7.20
CA LEU A 173 -13.62 12.37 5.80
C LEU A 173 -14.83 12.87 4.98
#